data_AF-A0A259KZJ8-F1
#
_entry.id   AF-A0A259KZJ8-F1
#
_cell.length_a   1.000
_cell.length_b   1.000
_cell.length_c   1.000
_cell.angle_alpha   90.00
_cell.angle_beta   90.00
_cell.angle_gamma   90.00
#
_symmetry.space_group_name_H-M   'P 1'
#
loop_
_entity.id
_entity.type
_entity.pdbx_description
1 polymer ?
#
loop_
_entity_poly.entity_id
_entity_poly.type
_entity_poly.pdbx_seq_one_letter_code
_entity_poly.pdbx_strand_id
1 'polypeptide(L)'
;MSTPVIADNKPKKVSLEKGEKYAFCVCGRSSDQPFCDGSHKGTGMSPKMFTAEKTEDAFLCQCKYTSNAPFCDGAHKQFSKDQVGKEGPDNAGKKDENGGSPKAQATEEEPTVEFIHQLARDGIEKIGHHGPMVAMGVPRHTLPHWDDLQLMVAQMATKPLMEDAEVSTELVIGPEARKPLTLSMPLFVSDMSFGALSEEAKIALARGAEKAATGICSGEGGMLPEEQQENSRYFYELASAKFGYKEDLLKRVQAFHFKGGQGAKTGTGGHLPGNKNVGKISEVRGITEGEPAVSPPAFDDLSSVNDF
;
A
#
# COMPACT_ATOMS: atom_id res chain seq x y z
N MET A 1 28.16 -21.57 33.31
CA MET A 1 26.93 -20.80 33.54
C MET A 1 25.79 -21.67 33.08
N SER A 2 24.65 -21.68 33.77
CA SER A 2 23.49 -22.45 33.31
C SER A 2 22.98 -21.88 31.98
N THR A 3 22.33 -22.68 31.15
CA THR A 3 21.74 -22.22 29.89
C THR A 3 20.30 -21.74 30.12
N PRO A 4 19.83 -20.67 29.44
CA PRO A 4 18.45 -20.22 29.59
C PRO A 4 17.45 -21.29 29.17
N VAL A 5 16.34 -21.37 29.90
CA VAL A 5 15.19 -22.19 29.48
C VAL A 5 14.35 -21.39 28.49
N ILE A 6 13.93 -22.02 27.41
CA ILE A 6 12.98 -21.42 26.46
C ILE A 6 11.63 -21.40 27.14
N ALA A 7 11.24 -20.26 27.73
CA ALA A 7 9.99 -20.19 28.49
C ALA A 7 8.75 -20.29 27.60
N ASP A 8 8.84 -19.72 26.40
CA ASP A 8 7.84 -19.86 25.33
C ASP A 8 8.52 -19.56 23.98
N ASN A 9 7.98 -20.11 22.90
CA ASN A 9 8.38 -19.77 21.54
C ASN A 9 7.53 -18.65 20.92
N LYS A 10 6.68 -17.99 21.73
CA LYS A 10 5.95 -16.77 21.39
C LYS A 10 6.24 -15.64 22.38
N PRO A 11 6.35 -14.37 21.92
CA PRO A 11 6.50 -13.25 22.83
C PRO A 11 5.20 -13.01 23.63
N LYS A 12 5.32 -12.35 24.80
CA LYS A 12 4.14 -11.97 25.60
C LYS A 12 3.86 -10.49 25.43
N LYS A 13 2.64 -10.16 25.04
CA LYS A 13 2.13 -8.78 25.10
C LYS A 13 1.94 -8.39 26.56
N VAL A 14 2.53 -7.27 26.98
CA VAL A 14 2.38 -6.69 28.32
C VAL A 14 2.12 -5.20 28.21
N SER A 15 1.34 -4.65 29.14
CA SER A 15 1.15 -3.21 29.27
C SER A 15 2.19 -2.67 30.25
N LEU A 16 3.02 -1.73 29.80
CA LEU A 16 4.03 -1.06 30.59
C LEU A 16 3.55 0.32 31.01
N GLU A 17 3.86 0.74 32.22
CA GLU A 17 3.52 2.06 32.77
C GLU A 17 4.75 2.95 32.87
N LYS A 18 4.65 4.19 32.38
CA LYS A 18 5.77 5.15 32.38
C LYS A 18 6.36 5.36 33.77
N GLY A 19 7.68 5.19 33.89
CA GLY A 19 8.43 5.40 35.13
C GLY A 19 8.50 4.17 36.02
N GLU A 20 7.68 3.14 35.76
CA GLU A 20 7.71 1.89 36.50
C GLU A 20 8.95 1.05 36.14
N LYS A 21 9.48 0.37 37.16
CA LYS A 21 10.66 -0.49 37.05
C LYS A 21 10.24 -1.94 36.98
N TYR A 22 10.68 -2.62 35.94
CA TYR A 22 10.37 -4.02 35.71
C TYR A 22 11.65 -4.87 35.79
N ALA A 23 11.50 -6.08 36.33
CA ALA A 23 12.56 -7.08 36.40
C ALA A 23 12.31 -8.16 35.34
N PHE A 24 12.99 -8.07 34.19
CA PHE A 24 12.85 -9.06 33.12
C PHE A 24 13.56 -10.37 33.48
N CYS A 25 12.85 -11.50 33.35
CA CYS A 25 13.42 -12.82 33.57
C CYS A 25 14.33 -13.22 32.40
N VAL A 26 15.63 -13.33 32.67
CA VAL A 26 16.65 -13.77 31.68
C VAL A 26 16.81 -15.30 31.66
N CYS A 27 16.55 -16.00 32.76
CA CYS A 27 16.83 -17.43 32.88
C CYS A 27 15.74 -18.37 32.35
N GLY A 28 14.54 -17.85 32.09
CA GLY A 28 13.39 -18.62 31.60
C GLY A 28 12.70 -19.52 32.63
N ARG A 29 13.13 -19.48 33.90
CA ARG A 29 12.64 -20.36 34.98
C ARG A 29 11.60 -19.71 35.91
N SER A 30 11.32 -18.42 35.71
CA SER A 30 10.26 -17.72 36.47
C SER A 30 8.89 -18.30 36.10
N SER A 31 8.00 -18.42 37.09
CA SER A 31 6.59 -18.75 36.88
C SER A 31 5.77 -17.52 36.47
N ASP A 32 6.31 -16.31 36.68
CA ASP A 32 5.68 -15.03 36.35
C ASP A 32 6.22 -14.44 35.01
N GLN A 33 6.44 -15.29 34.00
CA GLN A 33 6.98 -14.84 32.71
C GLN A 33 6.14 -13.71 32.09
N PRO A 34 6.76 -12.69 31.47
CA PRO A 34 8.19 -12.54 31.18
C PRO A 34 9.01 -11.94 32.34
N PHE A 35 8.39 -11.66 33.49
CA PHE A 35 9.01 -11.03 34.64
C PHE A 35 9.65 -12.05 35.59
N CYS A 36 10.54 -11.55 36.45
CA CYS A 36 11.32 -12.36 37.36
C CYS A 36 10.63 -12.46 38.73
N ASP A 37 10.32 -13.69 39.14
CA ASP A 37 9.80 -14.05 40.46
C ASP A 37 10.88 -14.41 41.51
N GLY A 38 12.16 -14.41 41.10
CA GLY A 38 13.29 -14.80 41.95
C GLY A 38 13.83 -16.21 41.71
N SER A 39 13.23 -17.00 40.82
CA SER A 39 13.67 -18.35 40.43
C SER A 39 15.02 -18.41 39.71
N HIS A 40 15.69 -17.27 39.51
CA HIS A 40 17.04 -17.19 38.94
C HIS A 40 18.15 -17.52 39.96
N LYS A 41 17.84 -17.53 41.27
CA LYS A 41 18.83 -17.84 42.31
C LYS A 41 19.46 -19.22 42.07
N GLY A 42 20.79 -19.29 42.04
CA GLY A 42 21.55 -20.51 41.78
C GLY A 42 21.85 -20.80 40.30
N THR A 43 21.26 -20.06 39.36
CA THR A 43 21.51 -20.27 37.91
C THR A 43 22.77 -19.56 37.39
N GLY A 44 23.24 -18.54 38.11
CA GLY A 44 24.31 -17.64 37.68
C GLY A 44 23.86 -16.52 36.73
N MET A 45 22.55 -16.39 36.45
CA MET A 45 21.98 -15.30 35.66
C MET A 45 21.24 -14.31 36.55
N SER A 46 21.38 -13.02 36.26
CA SER A 46 20.63 -11.95 36.94
C SER A 46 19.49 -11.43 36.06
N PRO A 47 18.34 -11.07 36.65
CA PRO A 47 17.27 -10.42 35.90
C PRO A 47 17.73 -9.07 35.33
N LYS A 48 17.23 -8.70 34.15
CA LYS A 48 17.52 -7.41 33.53
C LYS A 48 16.52 -6.38 34.03
N MET A 49 16.98 -5.42 34.80
CA MET A 49 16.15 -4.30 35.23
C MET A 49 16.01 -3.30 34.07
N PHE A 50 14.79 -2.82 33.84
CA PHE A 50 14.53 -1.70 32.93
C PHE A 50 13.40 -0.83 33.47
N THR A 51 13.39 0.43 33.06
CA THR A 51 12.33 1.39 33.37
C THR A 51 11.56 1.67 32.10
N ALA A 52 10.24 1.64 32.14
CA ALA A 52 9.43 2.00 30.99
C ALA A 52 9.46 3.51 30.77
N GLU A 53 9.85 3.96 29.57
CA GLU A 53 9.92 5.39 29.24
C GLU A 53 8.55 5.99 28.93
N LYS A 54 7.59 5.14 28.55
CA LYS A 54 6.23 5.50 28.14
C LYS A 54 5.23 4.45 28.63
N THR A 55 3.97 4.86 28.73
CA THR A 55 2.86 3.95 28.98
C THR A 55 2.39 3.39 27.65
N GLU A 56 2.69 2.12 27.37
CA GLU A 56 2.38 1.47 26.09
C GLU A 56 2.29 -0.05 26.23
N ASP A 57 1.64 -0.68 25.25
CA ASP A 57 1.70 -2.12 25.08
C ASP A 57 3.01 -2.49 24.36
N ALA A 58 3.75 -3.46 24.91
CA ALA A 58 4.98 -3.96 24.32
C ALA A 58 4.99 -5.50 24.31
N PHE A 59 5.76 -6.09 23.38
CA PHE A 59 6.00 -7.52 23.35
C PHE A 59 7.36 -7.84 23.96
N LEU A 60 7.34 -8.53 25.10
CA LEU A 60 8.55 -8.97 25.79
C LEU A 60 8.93 -10.39 25.40
N CYS A 61 10.25 -10.62 25.35
CA CYS A 61 10.82 -11.89 24.93
C CYS A 61 10.58 -13.00 25.97
N GLN A 62 10.03 -14.13 25.52
CA GLN A 62 9.91 -15.35 26.32
C GLN A 62 10.91 -16.44 25.95
N CYS A 63 11.49 -16.41 24.75
CA CYS A 63 12.48 -17.43 24.37
C CYS A 63 13.84 -17.26 25.07
N LYS A 64 14.14 -16.05 25.57
CA LYS A 64 15.39 -15.68 26.28
C LYS A 64 16.65 -15.60 25.42
N TYR A 65 16.47 -15.68 24.11
CA TYR A 65 17.54 -15.57 23.11
C TYR A 65 17.43 -14.30 22.24
N THR A 66 16.61 -13.34 22.67
CA THR A 66 16.60 -12.01 22.05
C THR A 66 17.90 -11.28 22.32
N SER A 67 18.40 -10.54 21.33
CA SER A 67 19.47 -9.56 21.52
C SER A 67 18.93 -8.15 21.83
N ASN A 68 17.62 -7.95 21.75
CA ASN A 68 16.93 -6.71 22.08
C ASN A 68 16.27 -6.75 23.47
N ALA A 69 16.82 -7.54 24.41
CA ALA A 69 16.21 -7.74 25.72
C ALA A 69 15.91 -6.38 26.41
N PRO A 70 14.73 -6.19 27.00
CA PRO A 70 13.70 -7.20 27.30
C PRO A 70 12.71 -7.47 26.15
N PHE A 71 12.77 -6.71 25.06
CA PHE A 71 11.81 -6.75 23.96
C PHE A 71 12.06 -7.93 23.02
N CYS A 72 11.04 -8.28 22.25
CA CYS A 72 11.16 -9.27 21.19
C CYS A 72 11.88 -8.68 19.95
N ASP A 73 12.64 -9.53 19.26
CA ASP A 73 13.32 -9.24 17.98
C ASP A 73 13.06 -10.35 16.94
N GLY A 74 12.16 -11.29 17.24
CA GLY A 74 11.84 -12.43 16.39
C GLY A 74 12.77 -13.65 16.55
N ALA A 75 13.78 -13.61 17.43
CA ALA A 75 14.67 -14.75 17.66
C ALA A 75 13.93 -16.05 18.07
N HIS A 76 12.72 -15.94 18.61
CA HIS A 76 11.91 -17.10 19.01
C HIS A 76 11.51 -18.03 17.85
N LYS A 77 11.53 -17.55 16.59
CA LYS A 77 11.20 -18.36 15.40
C LYS A 77 12.08 -19.59 15.20
N GLN A 78 13.30 -19.57 15.74
CA GLN A 78 14.22 -20.70 15.64
C GLN A 78 13.82 -21.89 16.55
N PHE A 79 12.84 -21.70 17.45
CA PHE A 79 12.41 -22.72 18.41
C PHE A 79 11.01 -23.26 18.09
N SER A 80 10.94 -24.58 18.01
CA SER A 80 9.67 -25.32 17.89
C SER A 80 8.95 -25.41 19.23
N LYS A 81 7.64 -25.75 19.19
CA LYS A 81 6.84 -25.93 20.41
C LYS A 81 7.40 -27.01 21.34
N ASP A 82 8.00 -28.05 20.78
CA ASP A 82 8.59 -29.15 21.56
C ASP A 82 9.85 -28.77 22.35
N GLN A 83 10.42 -27.60 22.07
CA GLN A 83 11.58 -27.04 22.78
C GLN A 83 11.18 -26.12 23.93
N VAL A 84 9.91 -25.75 24.04
CA VAL A 84 9.40 -24.93 25.16
C VAL A 84 9.55 -25.71 26.48
N GLY A 85 10.04 -25.03 27.51
CA GLY A 85 10.34 -25.60 28.83
C GLY A 85 11.68 -26.34 28.93
N LYS A 86 12.45 -26.42 27.84
CA LYS A 86 13.78 -27.05 27.82
C LYS A 86 14.89 -25.98 27.79
N GLU A 87 16.08 -26.37 28.24
CA GLU A 87 17.27 -25.55 28.02
C GLU A 87 17.51 -25.40 26.52
N GLY A 88 17.64 -24.17 26.04
CA GLY A 88 17.93 -23.93 24.64
C GLY A 88 19.40 -24.22 24.32
N PRO A 89 19.80 -24.09 23.05
CA PRO A 89 21.16 -24.41 22.65
C PRO A 89 22.17 -23.41 23.23
N ASP A 90 23.34 -23.89 23.65
CA ASP A 90 24.43 -23.09 24.25
C ASP A 90 24.95 -21.96 23.33
N ASN A 91 24.59 -21.98 22.05
CA ASN A 91 25.04 -21.03 21.01
C ASN A 91 23.96 -20.07 20.50
N ALA A 92 22.73 -20.06 21.02
CA ALA A 92 21.63 -19.22 20.46
C ALA A 92 21.70 -17.71 20.80
N GLY A 93 22.89 -17.18 21.04
CA GLY A 93 23.15 -15.75 21.23
C GLY A 93 24.46 -15.27 20.60
N LYS A 94 25.04 -16.03 19.67
CA LYS A 94 26.22 -15.54 18.93
C LYS A 94 25.82 -14.34 18.09
N LYS A 95 26.42 -13.19 18.44
CA LYS A 95 26.59 -12.05 17.53
C LYS A 95 27.12 -12.59 16.19
N ASP A 96 26.60 -12.06 15.09
CA ASP A 96 27.20 -12.27 13.77
C ASP A 96 28.71 -12.03 13.85
N GLU A 97 29.48 -12.80 13.07
CA GLU A 97 30.96 -12.78 13.03
C GLU A 97 31.57 -11.39 12.75
N ASN A 98 30.73 -10.39 12.43
CA ASN A 98 31.09 -8.98 12.23
C ASN A 98 30.78 -8.05 13.43
N GLY A 99 30.42 -8.57 14.61
CA GLY A 99 30.24 -7.75 15.82
C GLY A 99 29.02 -6.81 15.81
N GLY A 100 28.14 -6.92 14.81
CA GLY A 100 26.88 -6.19 14.73
C GLY A 100 25.77 -6.81 15.59
N SER A 101 24.81 -6.00 16.02
CA SER A 101 23.55 -6.48 16.61
C SER A 101 22.80 -7.35 15.59
N PRO A 102 22.25 -8.52 15.97
CA PRO A 102 21.56 -9.38 15.02
C PRO A 102 20.30 -8.72 14.45
N LYS A 103 19.94 -9.12 13.23
CA LYS A 103 18.88 -8.51 12.44
C LYS A 103 17.50 -8.99 12.93
N ALA A 104 16.68 -8.06 13.41
CA ALA A 104 15.28 -8.34 13.78
C ALA A 104 14.50 -8.92 12.60
N GLN A 105 13.59 -9.86 12.87
CA GLN A 105 12.79 -10.54 11.84
C GLN A 105 11.28 -10.40 12.14
N ALA A 106 10.49 -10.02 11.13
CA ALA A 106 9.03 -9.89 11.24
C ALA A 106 8.39 -11.23 11.63
N THR A 107 7.52 -11.26 12.63
CA THR A 107 6.83 -12.47 13.13
C THR A 107 5.32 -12.36 12.94
N GLU A 108 4.55 -13.41 13.23
CA GLU A 108 3.09 -13.32 13.21
C GLU A 108 2.59 -12.38 14.33
N GLU A 109 3.23 -12.46 15.50
CA GLU A 109 2.91 -11.65 16.67
C GLU A 109 3.42 -10.20 16.53
N GLU A 110 4.57 -10.00 15.88
CA GLU A 110 5.17 -8.70 15.59
C GLU A 110 5.57 -8.59 14.11
N PRO A 111 4.61 -8.35 13.20
CA PRO A 111 4.88 -8.29 11.75
C PRO A 111 5.72 -7.08 11.34
N THR A 112 5.78 -6.04 12.18
CA THR A 112 6.46 -4.77 11.87
C THR A 112 7.85 -4.64 12.50
N VAL A 113 8.29 -5.58 13.36
CA VAL A 113 9.53 -5.44 14.13
C VAL A 113 10.77 -5.27 13.24
N GLU A 114 10.85 -6.01 12.13
CA GLU A 114 11.96 -5.86 11.18
C GLU A 114 11.98 -4.45 10.56
N PHE A 115 10.80 -3.93 10.18
CA PHE A 115 10.66 -2.62 9.56
C PHE A 115 10.98 -1.49 10.55
N ILE A 116 10.54 -1.60 11.80
CA ILE A 116 10.87 -0.64 12.88
C ILE A 116 12.38 -0.59 13.09
N HIS A 117 13.04 -1.76 13.19
CA HIS A 117 14.49 -1.82 13.35
C HIS A 117 15.24 -1.31 12.12
N GLN A 118 14.69 -1.48 10.91
CA GLN A 118 15.22 -0.86 9.70
C GLN A 118 15.15 0.67 9.77
N LEU A 119 13.97 1.22 10.08
CA LEU A 119 13.76 2.66 10.24
C LEU A 119 14.66 3.28 11.30
N ALA A 120 14.84 2.60 12.44
CA ALA A 120 15.72 3.07 13.51
C ALA A 120 17.21 3.12 13.09
N ARG A 121 17.65 2.24 12.19
CA ARG A 121 19.02 2.23 11.67
C ARG A 121 19.23 3.20 10.52
N ASP A 122 18.29 3.23 9.58
CA ASP A 122 18.44 3.91 8.30
C ASP A 122 17.86 5.33 8.29
N GLY A 123 17.05 5.68 9.29
CA GLY A 123 16.26 6.90 9.29
C GLY A 123 15.16 6.89 8.22
N ILE A 124 14.49 8.03 8.06
CA ILE A 124 13.38 8.20 7.10
C ILE A 124 13.87 8.65 5.70
N GLU A 125 15.11 9.10 5.58
CA GLU A 125 15.65 9.66 4.33
C GLU A 125 15.63 8.66 3.17
N LYS A 126 15.86 7.36 3.44
CA LYS A 126 15.92 6.31 2.42
C LYS A 126 14.56 5.87 1.88
N ILE A 127 13.46 6.35 2.47
CA ILE A 127 12.10 5.88 2.16
C ILE A 127 11.29 6.95 1.42
N GLY A 128 11.77 8.20 1.38
CA GLY A 128 11.13 9.32 0.70
C GLY A 128 10.08 10.03 1.56
N HIS A 129 9.70 11.25 1.14
CA HIS A 129 8.84 12.15 1.90
C HIS A 129 7.46 11.56 2.26
N HIS A 130 6.93 10.65 1.44
CA HIS A 130 5.62 10.02 1.64
C HIS A 130 5.68 8.62 2.26
N GLY A 131 6.86 8.16 2.70
CA GLY A 131 7.02 6.77 3.09
C GLY A 131 7.03 5.82 1.88
N PRO A 132 6.96 4.49 2.11
CA PRO A 132 6.90 3.52 1.02
C PRO A 132 5.59 3.71 0.25
N MET A 133 5.69 4.19 -1.00
CA MET A 133 4.54 4.32 -1.88
C MET A 133 4.23 2.98 -2.53
N VAL A 134 3.32 2.23 -1.90
CA VAL A 134 2.72 1.01 -2.47
C VAL A 134 1.29 1.30 -2.89
N ALA A 135 0.75 0.47 -3.80
CA ALA A 135 -0.66 0.55 -4.16
C ALA A 135 -1.50 0.33 -2.90
N MET A 136 -2.27 1.35 -2.52
CA MET A 136 -3.33 1.22 -1.53
C MET A 136 -4.38 0.25 -2.10
N GLY A 137 -4.81 -0.71 -1.30
CA GLY A 137 -5.81 -1.67 -1.74
C GLY A 137 -5.90 -2.90 -0.86
N VAL A 138 -6.96 -3.66 -1.09
CA VAL A 138 -7.18 -4.97 -0.51
C VAL A 138 -6.28 -5.96 -1.25
N PRO A 139 -5.50 -6.81 -0.55
CA PRO A 139 -4.70 -7.83 -1.21
C PRO A 139 -5.52 -8.65 -2.20
N ARG A 140 -4.95 -8.99 -3.36
CA ARG A 140 -5.71 -9.69 -4.41
C ARG A 140 -6.40 -10.97 -3.91
N HIS A 141 -5.78 -11.69 -2.97
CA HIS A 141 -6.32 -12.93 -2.40
C HIS A 141 -7.49 -12.73 -1.42
N THR A 142 -7.80 -11.49 -1.06
CA THR A 142 -8.97 -11.13 -0.24
C THR A 142 -10.04 -10.38 -1.02
N LEU A 143 -9.85 -10.17 -2.33
CA LEU A 143 -10.90 -9.66 -3.21
C LEU A 143 -11.92 -10.78 -3.49
N PRO A 144 -13.22 -10.45 -3.63
CA PRO A 144 -14.22 -11.41 -4.06
C PRO A 144 -13.85 -12.07 -5.40
N HIS A 145 -14.02 -13.37 -5.47
CA HIS A 145 -13.99 -14.14 -6.70
C HIS A 145 -15.35 -14.05 -7.41
N TRP A 146 -15.37 -14.40 -8.71
CA TRP A 146 -16.62 -14.48 -9.45
C TRP A 146 -17.64 -15.43 -8.81
N ASP A 147 -17.14 -16.51 -8.17
CA ASP A 147 -17.97 -17.49 -7.46
C ASP A 147 -18.59 -16.92 -6.16
N ASP A 148 -18.06 -15.81 -5.64
CA ASP A 148 -18.61 -15.12 -4.47
C ASP A 148 -19.77 -14.17 -4.84
N LEU A 149 -20.02 -13.94 -6.15
CA LEU A 149 -21.03 -13.01 -6.65
C LEU A 149 -22.28 -13.76 -7.13
N GLN A 150 -23.42 -13.52 -6.49
CA GLN A 150 -24.71 -13.98 -6.98
C GLN A 150 -25.42 -12.85 -7.76
N LEU A 151 -25.57 -13.03 -9.08
CA LEU A 151 -26.37 -12.12 -9.90
C LEU A 151 -27.86 -12.43 -9.72
N MET A 152 -28.62 -11.45 -9.23
CA MET A 152 -30.06 -11.57 -9.07
C MET A 152 -30.75 -11.45 -10.42
N VAL A 153 -31.40 -12.54 -10.85
CA VAL A 153 -32.13 -12.56 -12.13
C VAL A 153 -33.52 -11.93 -11.99
N ALA A 154 -34.00 -11.36 -13.10
CA ALA A 154 -35.37 -10.88 -13.22
C ALA A 154 -36.38 -12.02 -12.97
N GLN A 155 -37.48 -11.73 -12.26
CA GLN A 155 -38.53 -12.70 -11.95
C GLN A 155 -39.93 -12.10 -12.13
N MET A 156 -40.45 -11.42 -11.09
CA MET A 156 -41.83 -10.88 -11.10
C MET A 156 -41.90 -9.36 -11.34
N ALA A 157 -41.04 -8.58 -10.69
CA ALA A 157 -41.04 -7.12 -10.85
C ALA A 157 -40.62 -6.69 -12.26
N THR A 158 -39.61 -7.38 -12.80
CA THR A 158 -39.21 -7.32 -14.21
C THR A 158 -39.36 -8.73 -14.75
N LYS A 159 -40.11 -8.90 -15.84
CA LYS A 159 -40.22 -10.21 -16.49
C LYS A 159 -38.92 -10.52 -17.25
N PRO A 160 -38.46 -11.78 -17.25
CA PRO A 160 -37.39 -12.21 -18.15
C PRO A 160 -37.77 -11.93 -19.61
N LEU A 161 -36.76 -11.63 -20.41
CA LEU A 161 -36.90 -11.55 -21.86
C LEU A 161 -37.04 -12.95 -22.46
N MET A 162 -37.73 -13.05 -23.60
CA MET A 162 -37.80 -14.28 -24.40
C MET A 162 -36.44 -14.57 -25.06
N GLU A 163 -36.22 -15.82 -25.50
CA GLU A 163 -34.93 -16.27 -26.04
C GLU A 163 -34.50 -15.54 -27.32
N ASP A 164 -35.45 -14.97 -28.06
CA ASP A 164 -35.26 -14.24 -29.31
C ASP A 164 -35.20 -12.72 -29.13
N ALA A 165 -35.30 -12.23 -27.90
CA ALA A 165 -35.20 -10.80 -27.62
C ALA A 165 -33.80 -10.29 -27.97
N GLU A 166 -33.73 -9.24 -28.77
CA GLU A 166 -32.48 -8.53 -29.02
C GLU A 166 -32.01 -7.83 -27.74
N VAL A 167 -30.76 -8.08 -27.37
CA VAL A 167 -30.09 -7.44 -26.22
C VAL A 167 -28.91 -6.65 -26.73
N SER A 168 -28.81 -5.40 -26.29
CA SER A 168 -27.69 -4.51 -26.60
C SER A 168 -26.87 -4.25 -25.34
N THR A 169 -25.55 -4.16 -25.50
CA THR A 169 -24.63 -3.65 -24.48
C THR A 169 -24.38 -2.15 -24.62
N GLU A 170 -25.04 -1.49 -25.56
CA GLU A 170 -24.86 -0.05 -25.79
C GLU A 170 -25.11 0.73 -24.49
N LEU A 171 -24.20 1.67 -24.22
CA LEU A 171 -24.27 2.56 -23.08
C LEU A 171 -24.34 4.00 -23.58
N VAL A 172 -25.37 4.72 -23.13
CA VAL A 172 -25.47 6.17 -23.30
C VAL A 172 -25.14 6.85 -21.98
N ILE A 173 -24.01 7.56 -21.94
CA ILE A 173 -23.59 8.35 -20.78
C ILE A 173 -24.13 9.78 -20.96
N GLY A 174 -24.83 10.26 -19.93
CA GLY A 174 -25.46 11.58 -19.93
C GLY A 174 -26.57 11.70 -20.97
N PRO A 175 -27.64 10.89 -20.91
CA PRO A 175 -28.72 10.91 -21.91
C PRO A 175 -29.41 12.28 -22.03
N GLU A 176 -29.46 13.05 -20.94
CA GLU A 176 -30.01 14.42 -20.90
C GLU A 176 -29.01 15.52 -21.28
N ALA A 177 -27.75 15.16 -21.56
CA ALA A 177 -26.75 16.13 -21.97
C ALA A 177 -27.05 16.62 -23.39
N ARG A 178 -26.63 17.85 -23.72
CA ARG A 178 -26.75 18.39 -25.09
C ARG A 178 -26.01 17.54 -26.13
N LYS A 179 -24.99 16.80 -25.70
CA LYS A 179 -24.17 15.89 -26.52
C LYS A 179 -23.96 14.59 -25.72
N PRO A 180 -24.92 13.66 -25.73
CA PRO A 180 -24.76 12.37 -25.06
C PRO A 180 -23.60 11.59 -25.66
N LEU A 181 -22.91 10.81 -24.83
CA LEU A 181 -21.83 9.93 -25.27
C LEU A 181 -22.36 8.51 -25.42
N THR A 182 -22.30 7.98 -26.64
CA THR A 182 -22.70 6.60 -26.93
C THR A 182 -21.48 5.70 -27.11
N LEU A 183 -21.45 4.61 -26.34
CA LEU A 183 -20.46 3.53 -26.42
C LEU A 183 -21.17 2.22 -26.79
N SER A 184 -20.52 1.35 -27.56
CA SER A 184 -21.08 0.03 -27.91
C SER A 184 -21.22 -0.92 -26.72
N MET A 185 -20.51 -0.64 -25.63
CA MET A 185 -20.41 -1.49 -24.44
C MET A 185 -20.20 -0.64 -23.17
N PRO A 186 -20.53 -1.15 -21.97
CA PRO A 186 -20.34 -0.43 -20.71
C PRO A 186 -18.90 -0.55 -20.18
N LEU A 187 -17.91 -0.49 -21.08
CA LEU A 187 -16.49 -0.66 -20.78
C LEU A 187 -15.69 0.34 -21.61
N PHE A 188 -14.73 1.03 -21.02
CA PHE A 188 -13.79 1.92 -21.71
C PHE A 188 -12.40 1.79 -21.08
N VAL A 189 -11.37 2.31 -21.75
CA VAL A 189 -10.00 2.30 -21.24
C VAL A 189 -9.80 3.49 -20.28
N SER A 190 -9.62 3.19 -18.99
CA SER A 190 -9.53 4.18 -17.91
C SER A 190 -8.26 5.05 -17.96
N ASP A 191 -8.30 6.17 -17.22
CA ASP A 191 -7.24 7.17 -17.10
C ASP A 191 -5.87 6.61 -16.71
N MET A 192 -4.95 6.67 -17.66
CA MET A 192 -3.53 6.35 -17.48
C MET A 192 -2.70 7.37 -18.26
N SER A 193 -1.94 8.20 -17.54
CA SER A 193 -1.25 9.34 -18.13
C SER A 193 -0.15 8.96 -19.12
N PHE A 194 0.05 9.79 -20.14
CA PHE A 194 1.29 9.78 -20.92
C PHE A 194 2.48 10.16 -20.01
N GLY A 195 3.51 9.32 -20.03
CA GLY A 195 4.64 9.33 -19.10
C GLY A 195 4.59 8.21 -18.06
N ALA A 196 3.40 7.87 -17.56
CA ALA A 196 3.23 6.60 -16.85
C ALA A 196 3.27 5.43 -17.85
N LEU A 197 2.53 5.60 -18.96
CA LEU A 197 2.60 4.75 -20.15
C LEU A 197 3.46 5.40 -21.23
N SER A 198 4.04 4.57 -22.10
CA SER A 198 4.77 5.04 -23.28
C SER A 198 3.81 5.58 -24.35
N GLU A 199 4.36 6.29 -25.33
CA GLU A 199 3.61 6.82 -26.47
C GLU A 199 2.92 5.69 -27.27
N GLU A 200 3.65 4.60 -27.52
CA GLU A 200 3.15 3.44 -28.25
C GLU A 200 2.00 2.77 -27.52
N ALA A 201 2.09 2.66 -26.19
CA ALA A 201 1.02 2.09 -25.38
C ALA A 201 -0.25 2.95 -25.45
N LYS A 202 -0.11 4.28 -25.36
CA LYS A 202 -1.24 5.22 -25.47
C LYS A 202 -1.92 5.11 -26.84
N ILE A 203 -1.16 5.21 -27.92
CA ILE A 203 -1.66 5.09 -29.30
C ILE A 203 -2.33 3.72 -29.54
N ALA A 204 -1.70 2.63 -29.09
CA ALA A 204 -2.22 1.27 -29.28
C ALA A 204 -3.55 1.06 -28.53
N LEU A 205 -3.65 1.53 -27.28
CA LEU A 205 -4.88 1.45 -26.49
C LEU A 205 -6.00 2.29 -27.11
N ALA A 206 -5.70 3.51 -27.56
CA ALA A 206 -6.69 4.38 -28.20
C ALA A 206 -7.26 3.75 -29.48
N ARG A 207 -6.37 3.23 -30.35
CA ARG A 207 -6.75 2.50 -31.56
C ARG A 207 -7.56 1.26 -31.26
N GLY A 208 -7.19 0.53 -30.20
CA GLY A 208 -7.93 -0.65 -29.74
C GLY A 208 -9.34 -0.29 -29.28
N ALA A 209 -9.47 0.76 -28.48
CA ALA A 209 -10.77 1.27 -28.01
C ALA A 209 -11.65 1.72 -29.18
N GLU A 210 -11.09 2.37 -30.20
CA GLU A 210 -11.85 2.80 -31.38
C GLU A 210 -12.39 1.61 -32.17
N LYS A 211 -11.55 0.59 -32.39
CA LYS A 211 -11.98 -0.67 -33.04
C LYS A 211 -13.05 -1.41 -32.24
N ALA A 212 -13.03 -1.30 -30.92
CA ALA A 212 -14.07 -1.84 -30.03
C ALA A 212 -15.32 -0.93 -29.95
N ALA A 213 -15.33 0.22 -30.65
CA ALA A 213 -16.38 1.23 -30.58
C ALA A 213 -16.64 1.75 -29.15
N THR A 214 -15.56 1.90 -28.37
CA THR A 214 -15.58 2.48 -27.02
C THR A 214 -14.55 3.60 -26.85
N GLY A 215 -14.58 4.26 -25.69
CA GLY A 215 -13.73 5.39 -25.35
C GLY A 215 -12.41 5.02 -24.66
N ILE A 216 -11.56 6.03 -24.57
CA ILE A 216 -10.31 6.01 -23.81
C ILE A 216 -10.10 7.34 -23.11
N CYS A 217 -9.48 7.30 -21.94
CA CYS A 217 -9.20 8.48 -21.14
C CYS A 217 -7.71 8.88 -21.17
N SER A 218 -7.44 10.19 -21.20
CA SER A 218 -6.09 10.73 -21.33
C SER A 218 -5.20 10.45 -20.11
N GLY A 219 -5.79 10.44 -18.91
CA GLY A 219 -5.07 10.60 -17.66
C GLY A 219 -4.46 12.00 -17.46
N GLU A 220 -3.88 12.20 -16.27
CA GLU A 220 -3.40 13.48 -15.72
C GLU A 220 -2.16 14.09 -16.42
N GLY A 221 -1.66 13.46 -17.49
CA GLY A 221 -0.43 13.87 -18.16
C GLY A 221 -0.62 14.85 -19.31
N GLY A 222 -1.85 15.30 -19.54
CA GLY A 222 -2.23 16.04 -20.74
C GLY A 222 -2.62 15.12 -21.90
N MET A 223 -2.99 15.73 -23.02
CA MET A 223 -3.44 15.04 -24.23
C MET A 223 -2.28 14.87 -25.20
N LEU A 224 -1.93 13.62 -25.50
CA LEU A 224 -1.03 13.30 -26.59
C LEU A 224 -1.80 13.40 -27.92
N PRO A 225 -1.42 14.28 -28.87
CA PRO A 225 -2.20 14.50 -30.09
C PRO A 225 -2.41 13.23 -30.92
N GLU A 226 -1.39 12.38 -31.02
CA GLU A 226 -1.42 11.13 -31.77
C GLU A 226 -2.35 10.11 -31.13
N GLU A 227 -2.41 10.07 -29.80
CA GLU A 227 -3.38 9.23 -29.09
C GLU A 227 -4.82 9.69 -29.35
N GLN A 228 -5.08 10.99 -29.24
CA GLN A 228 -6.42 11.54 -29.45
C GLN A 228 -6.91 11.32 -30.88
N GLN A 229 -6.02 11.37 -31.88
CA GLN A 229 -6.37 11.12 -33.28
C GLN A 229 -6.83 9.67 -33.55
N GLU A 230 -6.44 8.72 -32.70
CA GLU A 230 -6.78 7.30 -32.87
C GLU A 230 -8.15 6.92 -32.31
N ASN A 231 -8.81 7.80 -31.53
CA ASN A 231 -10.10 7.50 -30.92
C ASN A 231 -11.07 8.69 -30.98
N SER A 232 -12.24 8.44 -31.56
CA SER A 232 -13.32 9.40 -31.74
C SER A 232 -14.18 9.63 -30.49
N ARG A 233 -13.93 8.88 -29.42
CA ARG A 233 -14.61 8.88 -28.12
C ARG A 233 -13.57 9.12 -27.02
N TYR A 234 -12.83 10.22 -27.15
CA TYR A 234 -11.69 10.52 -26.28
C TYR A 234 -12.14 11.34 -25.07
N PHE A 235 -11.70 10.92 -23.87
CA PHE A 235 -12.08 11.54 -22.60
C PHE A 235 -10.85 12.26 -22.05
N TYR A 236 -10.99 13.52 -21.65
CA TYR A 236 -9.85 14.35 -21.25
C TYR A 236 -9.91 14.72 -19.79
N GLU A 237 -8.86 14.34 -19.07
CA GLU A 237 -8.78 14.45 -17.61
C GLU A 237 -8.21 15.81 -17.17
N LEU A 238 -8.90 16.44 -16.23
CA LEU A 238 -8.40 17.53 -15.40
C LEU A 238 -8.06 16.97 -14.01
N ALA A 239 -6.79 17.07 -13.64
CA ALA A 239 -6.28 16.72 -12.31
C ALA A 239 -5.74 17.95 -11.58
N SER A 240 -5.47 17.81 -10.29
CA SER A 240 -5.13 18.89 -9.36
C SER A 240 -3.95 19.78 -9.79
N ALA A 241 -2.94 19.23 -10.48
CA ALA A 241 -1.81 20.01 -10.98
C ALA A 241 -2.04 20.66 -12.34
N LYS A 242 -3.14 20.33 -13.03
CA LYS A 242 -3.50 20.84 -14.35
C LYS A 242 -2.38 20.65 -15.41
N PHE A 243 -1.53 19.64 -15.23
CA PHE A 243 -0.42 19.35 -16.14
C PHE A 243 -0.92 19.04 -17.55
N GLY A 244 -0.41 19.79 -18.53
CA GLY A 244 -0.83 19.66 -19.92
C GLY A 244 -2.32 19.92 -20.17
N TYR A 245 -3.06 20.46 -19.19
CA TYR A 245 -4.46 20.82 -19.34
C TYR A 245 -4.59 22.11 -20.15
N LYS A 246 -5.39 22.08 -21.21
CA LYS A 246 -5.69 23.28 -22.01
C LYS A 246 -7.16 23.27 -22.43
N GLU A 247 -7.89 24.34 -22.10
CA GLU A 247 -9.32 24.44 -22.39
C GLU A 247 -9.66 24.43 -23.88
N ASP A 248 -8.76 24.92 -24.73
CA ASP A 248 -8.94 24.93 -26.18
C ASP A 248 -9.07 23.52 -26.77
N LEU A 249 -8.49 22.50 -26.10
CA LEU A 249 -8.60 21.10 -26.47
C LEU A 249 -9.96 20.48 -26.15
N LEU A 250 -10.78 21.09 -25.29
CA LEU A 250 -12.11 20.56 -24.92
C LEU A 250 -13.06 20.45 -26.13
N LYS A 251 -12.80 21.20 -27.20
CA LYS A 251 -13.57 21.11 -28.45
C LYS A 251 -13.33 19.80 -29.22
N ARG A 252 -12.28 19.04 -28.85
CA ARG A 252 -11.84 17.82 -29.54
C ARG A 252 -12.23 16.53 -28.81
N VAL A 253 -12.93 16.64 -27.67
CA VAL A 253 -13.18 15.49 -26.77
C VAL A 253 -14.68 15.27 -26.61
N GLN A 254 -15.05 14.06 -26.24
CA GLN A 254 -16.46 13.65 -26.10
C GLN A 254 -16.91 13.65 -24.64
N ALA A 255 -15.96 13.50 -23.73
CA ALA A 255 -16.20 13.64 -22.30
C ALA A 255 -15.05 14.39 -21.64
N PHE A 256 -15.41 15.11 -20.59
CA PHE A 256 -14.47 15.74 -19.68
C PHE A 256 -14.44 14.93 -18.38
N HIS A 257 -13.25 14.58 -17.92
CA HIS A 257 -13.03 13.81 -16.70
C HIS A 257 -12.47 14.70 -15.60
N PHE A 258 -13.21 14.81 -14.51
CA PHE A 258 -12.76 15.52 -13.33
C PHE A 258 -12.13 14.53 -12.34
N LYS A 259 -10.82 14.61 -12.10
CA LYS A 259 -10.12 13.70 -11.19
C LYS A 259 -10.20 14.21 -9.75
N GLY A 260 -11.17 13.69 -9.00
CA GLY A 260 -11.26 13.92 -7.54
C GLY A 260 -10.27 13.07 -6.71
N GLY A 261 -9.72 11.98 -7.28
CA GLY A 261 -8.79 11.10 -6.59
C GLY A 261 -8.55 9.79 -7.34
N GLN A 262 -7.74 8.89 -6.77
CA GLN A 262 -7.52 7.54 -7.31
C GLN A 262 -7.37 6.48 -6.21
N GLY A 263 -7.79 5.25 -6.49
CA GLY A 263 -7.77 4.15 -5.52
C GLY A 263 -6.36 3.71 -5.10
N ALA A 264 -5.37 3.78 -6.01
CA ALA A 264 -4.01 3.32 -5.72
C ALA A 264 -3.26 4.18 -4.70
N LYS A 265 -3.64 5.45 -4.53
CA LYS A 265 -3.00 6.39 -3.60
C LYS A 265 -3.99 7.45 -3.16
N THR A 266 -4.89 7.05 -2.26
CA THR A 266 -5.93 7.92 -1.72
C THR A 266 -5.31 9.06 -0.91
N GLY A 267 -5.75 10.30 -1.14
CA GLY A 267 -5.30 11.48 -0.40
C GLY A 267 -3.97 12.09 -0.87
N THR A 268 -3.41 11.63 -1.99
CA THR A 268 -2.22 12.23 -2.62
C THR A 268 -2.42 12.43 -4.11
N GLY A 269 -1.61 13.30 -4.71
CA GLY A 269 -1.66 13.59 -6.14
C GLY A 269 -0.82 12.66 -7.01
N GLY A 270 -0.91 12.86 -8.31
CA GLY A 270 -0.01 12.34 -9.35
C GLY A 270 1.48 12.43 -9.02
N HIS A 271 2.26 11.45 -9.49
CA HIS A 271 3.72 11.48 -9.35
C HIS A 271 4.37 10.86 -10.59
N LEU A 272 5.13 11.68 -11.31
CA LEU A 272 6.01 11.22 -12.38
C LEU A 272 7.47 11.54 -11.98
N PRO A 273 8.32 10.52 -11.84
CA PRO A 273 9.74 10.72 -11.60
C PRO A 273 10.40 11.58 -12.69
N GLY A 274 11.32 12.46 -12.30
CA GLY A 274 11.96 13.40 -13.23
C GLY A 274 12.72 12.71 -14.38
N ASN A 275 13.32 11.54 -14.13
CA ASN A 275 14.00 10.74 -15.15
C ASN A 275 13.05 10.18 -16.24
N LYS A 276 11.74 10.18 -16.00
CA LYS A 276 10.72 9.85 -17.02
C LYS A 276 10.16 11.09 -17.72
N ASN A 277 10.34 12.28 -17.16
CA ASN A 277 9.84 13.53 -17.73
C ASN A 277 10.83 14.07 -18.78
N VAL A 278 10.88 13.43 -19.94
CA VAL A 278 11.84 13.74 -21.01
C VAL A 278 11.14 13.87 -22.37
N GLY A 279 11.69 14.73 -23.25
CA GLY A 279 11.19 14.95 -24.60
C GLY A 279 9.70 15.29 -24.65
N LYS A 280 8.92 14.47 -25.37
CA LYS A 280 7.51 14.72 -25.60
C LYS A 280 6.66 14.73 -24.32
N ILE A 281 7.08 14.02 -23.27
CA ILE A 281 6.37 14.01 -21.99
C ILE A 281 6.44 15.39 -21.34
N SER A 282 7.62 16.00 -21.31
CA SER A 282 7.81 17.38 -20.80
C SER A 282 7.05 18.40 -21.65
N GLU A 283 7.07 18.26 -22.98
CA GLU A 283 6.36 19.15 -23.90
C GLU A 283 4.85 19.12 -23.70
N VAL A 284 4.25 17.92 -23.60
CA VAL A 284 2.80 17.77 -23.40
C VAL A 284 2.40 18.30 -22.03
N ARG A 285 3.20 18.06 -20.98
CA ARG A 285 2.89 18.48 -19.62
C ARG A 285 3.16 19.96 -19.35
N GLY A 286 4.02 20.59 -20.14
CA GLY A 286 4.51 21.95 -19.89
C GLY A 286 5.44 22.05 -18.68
N ILE A 287 6.21 20.99 -18.41
CA ILE A 287 7.16 20.91 -17.29
C ILE A 287 8.58 20.85 -17.87
N THR A 288 9.55 21.50 -17.22
CA THR A 288 10.96 21.42 -17.62
C THR A 288 11.44 19.97 -17.66
N GLU A 289 12.16 19.60 -18.72
CA GLU A 289 12.72 18.25 -18.86
C GLU A 289 13.63 17.90 -17.66
N GLY A 290 13.48 16.67 -17.15
CA GLY A 290 14.19 16.17 -15.97
C GLY A 290 13.57 16.56 -14.63
N GLU A 291 12.66 17.53 -14.59
CA GLU A 291 11.96 17.94 -13.38
C GLU A 291 10.84 16.93 -13.03
N PRO A 292 10.72 16.47 -11.77
CA PRO A 292 9.66 15.56 -11.37
C PRO A 292 8.30 16.26 -11.38
N ALA A 293 7.28 15.59 -11.94
CA ALA A 293 5.91 16.09 -11.89
C ALA A 293 5.23 15.57 -10.61
N VAL A 294 5.10 16.43 -9.60
CA VAL A 294 4.42 16.10 -8.34
C VAL A 294 3.14 16.91 -8.25
N SER A 295 1.99 16.25 -8.28
CA SER A 295 0.70 16.94 -8.19
C SER A 295 0.28 17.14 -6.72
N PRO A 296 -0.40 18.26 -6.41
CA PRO A 296 -0.99 18.44 -5.09
C PRO A 296 -2.10 17.42 -4.85
N PRO A 297 -2.45 17.13 -3.58
CA PRO A 297 -3.49 16.15 -3.23
C PRO A 297 -4.91 16.60 -3.63
N ALA A 298 -5.13 17.90 -3.77
CA ALA A 298 -6.40 18.50 -4.15
C ALA A 298 -6.15 19.72 -5.06
N PHE A 299 -7.21 20.21 -5.71
CA PHE A 299 -7.20 21.48 -6.41
C PHE A 299 -6.98 22.61 -5.39
N ASP A 300 -6.16 23.58 -5.73
CA ASP A 300 -5.87 24.74 -4.89
C ASP A 300 -7.01 25.77 -4.93
N ASP A 301 -7.76 25.80 -6.03
CA ASP A 301 -8.82 26.75 -6.31
C ASP A 301 -10.24 26.21 -6.14
N LEU A 302 -10.42 24.90 -5.88
CA LEU A 302 -11.74 24.27 -5.73
C LEU A 302 -11.89 23.67 -4.33
N SER A 303 -12.83 24.18 -3.54
CA SER A 303 -12.97 23.90 -2.11
C SER A 303 -14.40 23.51 -1.68
N SER A 304 -15.39 23.80 -2.52
CA SER A 304 -16.81 23.57 -2.24
C SER A 304 -17.50 22.91 -3.44
N VAL A 305 -18.66 22.28 -3.23
CA VAL A 305 -19.44 21.67 -4.32
C VAL A 305 -19.81 22.68 -5.40
N ASN A 306 -20.00 23.97 -5.05
CA ASN A 306 -20.31 25.01 -6.03
C ASN A 306 -19.12 25.37 -6.94
N ASP A 307 -17.90 25.02 -6.53
CA ASP A 307 -16.70 25.32 -7.31
C ASP A 307 -16.53 24.30 -8.47
N PHE A 308 -17.07 23.09 -8.35
CA PHE A 308 -17.01 22.01 -9.34
C PHE A 308 -18.22 22.01 -10.27
#